data_AF-A0A7R8D476-F1
#
_entry.id   AF-A0A7R8D476-F1
#
_cell.length_a   1.000
_cell.length_b   1.000
_cell.length_c   1.000
_cell.angle_alpha   90.00
_cell.angle_beta   90.00
_cell.angle_gamma   90.00
#
_symmetry.space_group_name_H-M   'P 1'
#
loop_
_entity.id
_entity.type
_entity.pdbx_description
1 polymer ?
#
loop_
_entity_poly.entity_id
_entity_poly.type
_entity_poly.pdbx_seq_one_letter_code
_entity_poly.pdbx_strand_id
1 'polypeptide(L)'
;MNVREKTIIFSTFLSSCLAISLLGASLGTDNWVESKVYREANVKAYGYVHFGLFKGARQLNHGFGERNYPMDISDIMFHEQKFMNRDLYVTTVAMLIGGIFFGGLTVILSLLNTASDPREAVCHFPGLIALNSLAAICSLTGIATWVAQFSVRLKTNVLIREDTIKGGWSSEGLSFLGHSFCYGEQ
;
A
#
# COMPACT_ATOMS: atom_id res chain seq x y z
N MET A 1 -2.50 -19.69 33.89
CA MET A 1 -2.58 -19.57 32.42
C MET A 1 -2.46 -20.95 31.79
N ASN A 2 -3.53 -21.42 31.15
CA ASN A 2 -3.58 -22.72 30.50
C ASN A 2 -2.76 -22.74 29.20
N VAL A 3 -2.30 -23.90 28.75
CA VAL A 3 -1.47 -24.05 27.53
C VAL A 3 -2.13 -23.36 26.32
N ARG A 4 -3.45 -23.49 26.18
CA ARG A 4 -4.24 -22.82 25.13
C ARG A 4 -4.07 -21.30 25.11
N GLU A 5 -4.07 -20.65 26.27
CA GLU A 5 -3.94 -19.19 26.37
C GLU A 5 -2.53 -18.75 25.96
N LYS A 6 -1.50 -19.49 26.42
CA LYS A 6 -0.10 -19.23 26.04
C LYS A 6 0.10 -19.35 24.53
N THR A 7 -0.44 -20.41 23.92
CA THR A 7 -0.34 -20.63 22.46
C THR A 7 -1.00 -19.51 21.66
N ILE A 8 -2.16 -19.02 22.10
CA ILE A 8 -2.87 -17.96 21.40
C ILE A 8 -2.16 -16.62 21.54
N ILE A 9 -1.65 -16.27 22.73
CA ILE A 9 -0.87 -15.03 22.92
C ILE A 9 0.37 -15.04 22.02
N PHE A 10 1.09 -16.16 21.99
CA PHE A 10 2.27 -16.31 21.14
C PHE A 10 1.94 -16.25 19.64
N SER A 11 0.85 -16.89 19.21
CA SER A 11 0.38 -16.83 17.81
C SER A 11 -0.02 -15.42 17.39
N THR A 12 -0.75 -14.70 18.26
CA THR A 12 -1.15 -13.30 18.03
C THR A 12 0.08 -12.38 17.94
N PHE A 13 1.07 -12.57 18.82
CA PHE A 13 2.33 -11.84 18.74
C PHE A 13 3.05 -12.06 17.41
N LEU A 14 3.24 -13.33 17.00
CA LEU A 14 3.94 -13.66 15.76
C LEU A 14 3.21 -13.12 14.53
N SER A 15 1.89 -13.34 14.46
CA SER A 15 1.08 -12.86 13.33
C SER A 15 1.06 -11.33 13.24
N SER A 16 0.95 -10.61 14.35
CA SER A 16 1.02 -9.15 14.37
C SER A 16 2.40 -8.64 13.93
N CYS A 17 3.48 -9.26 14.40
CA CYS A 17 4.84 -8.89 14.02
C CYS A 17 5.08 -9.09 12.51
N LEU A 18 4.64 -10.24 11.98
CA LEU A 18 4.71 -10.56 10.56
C LEU A 18 3.87 -9.58 9.73
N ALA A 19 2.65 -9.27 10.15
CA ALA A 19 1.78 -8.32 9.47
C ALA A 19 2.40 -6.91 9.43
N ILE A 20 2.93 -6.39 10.54
CA ILE A 20 3.58 -5.09 10.59
C ILE A 20 4.82 -5.07 9.68
N SER A 21 5.60 -6.15 9.69
CA SER A 21 6.80 -6.26 8.85
C SER A 21 6.45 -6.23 7.36
N LEU A 22 5.42 -6.99 6.95
CA LEU A 22 4.93 -6.98 5.58
C LEU A 22 4.34 -5.63 5.17
N LEU A 23 3.57 -4.99 6.06
CA LEU A 23 3.04 -3.63 5.82
C LEU A 23 4.18 -2.61 5.67
N GLY A 24 5.19 -2.67 6.53
CA GLY A 24 6.37 -1.82 6.43
C GLY A 24 7.14 -2.03 5.14
N ALA A 25 7.36 -3.28 4.74
CA ALA A 25 7.99 -3.62 3.47
C ALA A 25 7.17 -3.09 2.28
N SER A 26 5.86 -3.36 2.27
CA SER A 26 4.94 -2.90 1.23
C SER A 26 4.95 -1.37 1.09
N LEU A 27 4.88 -0.63 2.20
CA LEU A 27 4.93 0.83 2.22
C LEU A 27 6.25 1.41 1.69
N GLY A 28 7.35 0.68 1.84
CA GLY A 28 8.66 1.05 1.31
C GLY A 28 8.84 0.77 -0.18
N THR A 29 7.92 0.04 -0.81
CA THR A 29 8.02 -0.29 -2.23
C THR A 29 7.38 0.78 -3.11
N ASP A 30 8.02 1.04 -4.25
CA ASP A 30 7.56 2.01 -5.25
C ASP A 30 6.85 1.31 -6.43
N ASN A 31 6.39 0.07 -6.24
CA ASN A 31 5.86 -0.81 -7.29
C ASN A 31 4.50 -1.41 -6.90
N TRP A 32 3.56 -0.59 -6.42
CA TRP A 32 2.18 -1.05 -6.19
C TRP A 32 1.39 -1.13 -7.49
N VAL A 33 1.75 -0.26 -8.43
CA VAL A 33 1.14 -0.15 -9.74
C VAL A 33 2.27 -0.06 -10.75
N GLU A 34 2.15 -0.84 -11.80
CA GLU A 34 3.07 -0.82 -12.93
C GLU A 34 2.26 -0.69 -14.22
N SER A 35 2.71 0.13 -15.15
CA SER A 35 1.99 0.35 -16.40
C SER A 35 2.95 0.63 -17.53
N LYS A 36 2.62 0.06 -18.70
CA LYS A 36 3.30 0.39 -19.95
C LYS A 36 2.56 1.54 -20.63
N VAL A 37 3.35 2.44 -21.21
CA VAL A 37 2.83 3.64 -21.85
C VAL A 37 3.29 3.70 -23.29
N TYR A 38 2.41 4.13 -24.17
CA TYR A 38 2.69 4.30 -25.59
C TYR A 38 2.15 5.63 -26.10
N ARG A 39 2.57 6.00 -27.30
CA ARG A 39 2.09 7.19 -28.01
C ARG A 39 1.60 6.77 -29.38
N GLU A 40 0.31 7.00 -29.67
CA GLU A 40 -0.27 6.66 -30.98
C GLU A 40 0.45 7.37 -32.14
N ALA A 41 0.87 8.62 -31.91
CA ALA A 41 1.56 9.42 -32.91
C ALA A 41 3.00 8.96 -33.22
N ASN A 42 3.62 8.12 -32.37
CA ASN A 42 5.00 7.67 -32.59
C ASN A 42 5.22 6.23 -32.10
N VAL A 43 5.27 5.29 -33.03
CA VAL A 43 5.45 3.85 -32.77
C VAL A 43 6.80 3.52 -32.10
N LYS A 44 7.82 4.39 -32.25
CA LYS A 44 9.12 4.21 -31.59
C LYS A 44 9.13 4.69 -30.14
N ALA A 45 8.09 5.41 -29.71
CA ALA A 45 8.00 5.91 -28.36
C ALA A 45 7.38 4.87 -27.43
N TYR A 46 8.10 4.53 -26.37
CA TYR A 46 7.63 3.63 -25.31
C TYR A 46 7.93 4.25 -23.96
N GLY A 47 7.17 3.85 -22.96
CA GLY A 47 7.41 4.27 -21.59
C GLY A 47 6.93 3.25 -20.59
N TYR A 48 7.40 3.40 -19.37
CA TYR A 48 7.07 2.57 -18.24
C TYR A 48 6.82 3.47 -17.03
N VAL A 49 5.74 3.23 -16.31
CA VAL A 49 5.34 4.00 -15.13
C VAL A 49 5.18 3.01 -14.01
N HIS A 50 5.83 3.27 -12.88
CA HIS A 50 5.62 2.49 -11.67
C HIS A 50 5.56 3.43 -10.46
N PHE A 51 4.68 3.13 -9.52
CA PHE A 51 4.61 3.88 -8.27
C PHE A 51 4.00 3.04 -7.14
N GLY A 52 4.43 3.36 -5.93
CA GLY A 52 3.89 2.88 -4.67
C GLY A 52 2.91 3.88 -4.05
N LEU A 53 2.72 3.80 -2.75
CA LEU A 53 1.79 4.70 -2.06
C LEU A 53 2.25 6.17 -2.09
N PHE A 54 3.55 6.42 -1.94
CA PHE A 54 4.09 7.77 -1.77
C PHE A 54 5.04 8.23 -2.88
N LYS A 55 5.76 7.30 -3.49
CA LYS A 55 6.79 7.59 -4.49
C LYS A 55 6.66 6.68 -5.69
N GLY A 56 7.24 7.10 -6.79
CA GLY A 56 7.36 6.32 -8.01
C GLY A 56 8.28 6.99 -9.01
N ALA A 57 8.34 6.41 -10.19
CA ALA A 57 9.02 7.01 -11.32
C ALA A 57 8.30 6.65 -12.62
N ARG A 58 8.46 7.52 -13.60
CA ARG A 58 8.07 7.25 -14.98
C ARG A 58 9.27 7.40 -15.88
N GLN A 59 9.44 6.43 -16.76
CA GLN A 59 10.49 6.37 -17.76
C GLN A 59 9.82 6.56 -19.11
N LEU A 60 10.18 7.62 -19.82
CA LEU A 60 9.57 7.98 -21.08
C LEU A 60 10.66 8.08 -22.15
N ASN A 61 10.56 7.26 -23.20
CA ASN A 61 11.42 7.32 -24.36
C ASN A 61 10.66 7.94 -25.54
N HIS A 62 11.04 9.16 -25.92
CA HIS A 62 10.42 9.87 -27.06
C HIS A 62 10.97 9.44 -28.43
N GLY A 63 11.87 8.46 -28.48
CA GLY A 63 12.59 8.01 -29.68
C GLY A 63 14.05 8.47 -29.75
N PHE A 64 14.54 9.20 -28.74
CA PHE A 64 15.91 9.72 -28.64
C PHE A 64 16.66 9.23 -27.39
N GLY A 65 16.13 8.19 -26.74
CA GLY A 65 16.64 7.68 -25.46
C GLY A 65 15.63 7.84 -24.33
N GLU A 66 15.83 7.05 -23.29
CA GLU A 66 14.98 6.99 -22.11
C GLU A 66 15.25 8.17 -21.16
N ARG A 67 14.17 8.75 -20.62
CA ARG A 67 14.23 9.82 -19.62
C ARG A 67 13.46 9.41 -18.38
N ASN A 68 14.12 9.43 -17.24
CA ASN A 68 13.54 9.12 -15.95
C ASN A 68 13.01 10.40 -15.29
N TYR A 69 11.74 10.38 -14.89
CA TYR A 69 11.10 11.45 -14.14
C TYR A 69 10.63 10.88 -12.80
N PRO A 70 11.23 11.31 -11.67
CA PRO A 70 10.74 10.92 -10.36
C PRO A 70 9.34 11.49 -10.14
N MET A 71 8.49 10.72 -9.47
CA MET A 71 7.12 11.10 -9.13
C MET A 71 6.95 11.04 -7.61
N ASP A 72 6.68 12.19 -6.99
CA ASP A 72 6.18 12.23 -5.62
C ASP A 72 4.65 12.20 -5.68
N ILE A 73 4.08 11.07 -5.31
CA ILE A 73 2.63 10.84 -5.40
C ILE A 73 1.90 11.77 -4.43
N SER A 74 2.50 12.08 -3.28
CA SER A 74 1.88 12.98 -2.33
C SER A 74 1.76 14.39 -2.91
N ASP A 75 2.83 14.89 -3.53
CA ASP A 75 2.86 16.21 -4.19
C ASP A 75 1.93 16.27 -5.41
N ILE A 76 1.94 15.21 -6.23
CA ILE A 76 1.04 15.06 -7.38
C ILE A 76 -0.42 15.06 -6.93
N MET A 77 -0.75 14.41 -5.81
CA MET A 77 -2.12 14.42 -5.29
C MET A 77 -2.58 15.80 -4.80
N PHE A 78 -1.66 16.65 -4.34
CA PHE A 78 -1.98 18.03 -3.98
C PHE A 78 -2.19 18.92 -5.20
N HIS A 79 -1.39 18.74 -6.26
CA HIS A 79 -1.44 19.56 -7.47
C HIS A 79 -2.47 19.06 -8.49
N GLU A 80 -2.66 17.75 -8.60
CA GLU A 80 -3.51 17.08 -9.59
C GLU A 80 -4.62 16.24 -8.93
N GLN A 81 -5.70 16.90 -8.56
CA GLN A 81 -6.89 16.25 -7.95
C GLN A 81 -7.53 15.16 -8.83
N LYS A 82 -7.22 15.10 -10.13
CA LYS A 82 -7.79 14.14 -11.08
C LYS A 82 -6.93 12.90 -11.31
N PHE A 83 -5.70 12.87 -10.79
CA PHE A 83 -4.78 11.74 -10.96
C PHE A 83 -5.35 10.47 -10.33
N MET A 84 -5.83 10.58 -9.09
CA MET A 84 -6.43 9.49 -8.31
C MET A 84 -7.58 10.05 -7.48
N ASN A 85 -8.55 9.19 -7.08
CA ASN A 85 -9.58 9.64 -6.14
C ASN A 85 -8.94 9.91 -4.76
N ARG A 86 -8.98 11.17 -4.33
CA ARG A 86 -8.39 11.64 -3.08
C ARG A 86 -8.99 10.97 -1.86
N ASP A 87 -10.30 10.71 -1.86
CA ASP A 87 -10.99 10.14 -0.70
C ASP A 87 -10.55 8.68 -0.47
N LEU A 88 -10.45 7.91 -1.55
CA LEU A 88 -9.95 6.54 -1.50
C LEU A 88 -8.48 6.50 -1.07
N TYR A 89 -7.64 7.38 -1.63
CA TYR A 89 -6.22 7.47 -1.27
C TYR A 89 -6.02 7.80 0.21
N VAL A 90 -6.67 8.85 0.72
CA VAL A 90 -6.58 9.25 2.14
C VAL A 90 -7.10 8.15 3.06
N THR A 91 -8.19 7.47 2.66
CA THR A 91 -8.73 6.34 3.43
C THR A 91 -7.73 5.18 3.48
N THR A 92 -7.09 4.83 2.37
CA THR A 92 -6.04 3.80 2.35
C THR A 92 -4.91 4.16 3.30
N VAL A 93 -4.37 5.38 3.23
CA VAL A 93 -3.29 5.84 4.11
C VAL A 93 -3.71 5.77 5.58
N ALA A 94 -4.90 6.28 5.93
CA ALA A 94 -5.40 6.28 7.30
C ALA A 94 -5.59 4.86 7.85
N MET A 95 -6.13 3.94 7.03
CA MET A 95 -6.34 2.54 7.40
C MET A 95 -5.03 1.79 7.61
N LEU A 96 -4.01 2.05 6.80
CA LEU A 96 -2.67 1.44 6.98
C LEU A 96 -1.98 1.94 8.25
N ILE A 97 -2.05 3.25 8.54
CA ILE A 97 -1.54 3.82 9.79
C ILE A 97 -2.28 3.22 10.99
N GLY A 98 -3.60 3.11 10.92
CA GLY A 98 -4.42 2.47 11.95
C GLY A 98 -4.03 1.00 12.17
N GLY A 99 -3.83 0.24 11.09
CA GLY A 99 -3.39 -1.16 11.14
C GLY A 99 -2.04 -1.32 11.85
N ILE A 100 -1.06 -0.49 11.50
CA ILE A 100 0.27 -0.48 12.15
C ILE A 100 0.14 -0.11 13.63
N PHE A 101 -0.67 0.89 13.97
CA PHE A 101 -0.88 1.34 15.34
C PHE A 101 -1.50 0.25 16.22
N PHE A 102 -2.62 -0.34 15.80
CA PHE A 102 -3.28 -1.41 16.56
C PHE A 102 -2.47 -2.71 16.59
N GLY A 103 -1.76 -3.03 15.50
CA GLY A 103 -0.81 -4.15 15.47
C GLY A 103 0.33 -3.95 16.47
N GLY A 104 0.92 -2.75 16.52
CA GLY A 104 1.98 -2.41 17.46
C GLY A 104 1.52 -2.51 18.92
N LEU A 105 0.32 -2.00 19.24
CA LEU A 105 -0.28 -2.19 20.56
C LEU A 105 -0.47 -3.67 20.92
N THR A 106 -0.89 -4.49 19.94
CA THR A 106 -1.07 -5.93 20.12
C THR A 106 0.25 -6.62 20.43
N VAL A 107 1.33 -6.28 19.73
CA VAL A 107 2.69 -6.79 19.99
C VAL A 107 3.15 -6.45 21.42
N ILE A 108 3.01 -5.18 21.82
CA ILE A 108 3.41 -4.71 23.16
C ILE A 108 2.63 -5.43 24.26
N LEU A 109 1.30 -5.50 24.14
CA LEU A 109 0.45 -6.15 25.13
C LEU A 109 0.69 -7.67 25.21
N SER A 110 1.01 -8.32 24.08
CA SER A 110 1.35 -9.75 24.07
C SER A 110 2.67 -10.02 24.81
N LEU A 111 3.65 -9.13 24.66
CA LEU A 111 4.93 -9.21 25.37
C LEU A 111 4.74 -8.98 26.88
N LEU A 112 3.98 -7.96 27.27
CA LEU A 112 3.68 -7.67 28.67
C LEU A 112 2.97 -8.82 29.37
N ASN A 113 2.01 -9.47 28.69
CA ASN A 113 1.32 -10.66 29.18
C ASN A 113 2.23 -11.89 29.35
N THR A 114 3.33 -11.94 28.60
CA THR A 114 4.32 -13.01 28.72
C THR A 114 5.26 -12.75 29.90
N ALA A 115 5.58 -11.48 30.17
CA ALA A 115 6.56 -11.08 31.19
C ALA A 115 5.98 -10.86 32.59
N SER A 116 4.69 -10.52 32.72
CA SER A 116 4.06 -10.15 34.00
C SER A 116 2.88 -11.07 34.34
N ASP A 117 2.70 -11.37 35.63
CA ASP A 117 1.47 -12.03 36.12
C ASP A 117 0.26 -11.09 35.87
N PRO A 118 -0.71 -11.46 35.02
CA PRO A 118 -1.71 -10.52 34.51
C PRO A 118 -2.70 -10.10 35.61
N ARG A 119 -2.79 -8.78 35.87
CA ARG A 119 -3.74 -8.18 36.83
C ARG A 119 -4.80 -7.27 36.20
N GLU A 120 -4.66 -6.88 34.93
CA GLU A 120 -5.49 -5.85 34.27
C GLU A 120 -6.36 -6.39 33.11
N ALA A 121 -7.61 -5.91 32.99
CA ALA A 121 -8.64 -6.37 32.03
C ALA A 121 -8.23 -6.27 30.54
N VAL A 122 -7.48 -5.23 30.16
CA VAL A 122 -6.98 -5.03 28.77
C VAL A 122 -5.85 -6.01 28.43
N CYS A 123 -5.13 -6.50 29.43
CA CYS A 123 -4.14 -7.56 29.27
C CYS A 123 -4.80 -8.96 29.19
N HIS A 124 -6.08 -9.12 29.53
CA HIS A 124 -6.73 -10.42 29.40
C HIS A 124 -6.95 -10.82 27.93
N PHE A 125 -6.98 -12.13 27.72
CA PHE A 125 -7.22 -12.85 26.46
C PHE A 125 -8.18 -12.18 25.44
N PRO A 126 -9.39 -11.69 25.80
CA PRO A 126 -10.29 -11.05 24.83
C PRO A 126 -9.78 -9.71 24.28
N GLY A 127 -9.03 -8.92 25.05
CA GLY A 127 -8.51 -7.62 24.62
C GLY A 127 -7.48 -7.74 23.49
N LEU A 128 -6.57 -8.72 23.61
CA LEU A 128 -5.58 -9.04 22.59
C LEU A 128 -6.22 -9.47 21.26
N ILE A 129 -7.27 -10.30 21.33
CA ILE A 129 -7.99 -10.76 20.14
C ILE A 129 -8.72 -9.58 19.49
N ALA A 130 -9.35 -8.71 20.28
CA ALA A 130 -10.05 -7.53 19.77
C ALA A 130 -9.11 -6.58 19.03
N LEU A 131 -7.94 -6.26 19.60
CA LEU A 131 -6.95 -5.38 18.98
C LEU A 131 -6.35 -5.99 17.70
N ASN A 132 -6.04 -7.29 17.72
CA ASN A 132 -5.54 -7.99 16.54
C ASN A 132 -6.60 -8.01 15.42
N SER A 133 -7.87 -8.24 15.78
CA SER A 133 -8.99 -8.22 14.84
C SER A 133 -9.18 -6.84 14.24
N LEU A 134 -9.07 -5.78 15.06
CA LEU A 134 -9.15 -4.41 14.59
C LEU A 134 -8.01 -4.05 13.64
N ALA A 135 -6.78 -4.46 13.96
CA ALA A 135 -5.62 -4.29 13.07
C ALA A 135 -5.82 -5.02 11.73
N ALA A 136 -6.38 -6.23 11.76
CA ALA A 136 -6.70 -7.00 10.57
C ALA A 136 -7.79 -6.32 9.72
N ILE A 137 -8.86 -5.82 10.35
CA ILE A 137 -9.94 -5.10 9.66
C ILE A 137 -9.40 -3.82 9.00
N CYS A 138 -8.65 -3.01 9.73
CA CYS A 138 -8.01 -1.81 9.18
C CYS A 138 -7.13 -2.14 7.97
N SER A 139 -6.28 -3.16 8.09
CA SER A 139 -5.40 -3.58 6.99
C SER A 139 -6.19 -4.07 5.76
N LEU A 140 -7.23 -4.88 5.97
CA LEU A 140 -8.10 -5.37 4.90
C LEU A 140 -8.87 -4.23 4.21
N THR A 141 -9.37 -3.25 4.96
CA THR A 141 -10.02 -2.06 4.40
C THR A 141 -9.03 -1.20 3.61
N GLY A 142 -7.79 -1.07 4.08
CA GLY A 142 -6.72 -0.40 3.33
C GLY A 142 -6.45 -1.07 1.98
N ILE A 143 -6.33 -2.40 1.96
CA ILE A 143 -6.15 -3.17 0.72
C ILE A 143 -7.37 -3.03 -0.19
N ALA A 144 -8.58 -3.19 0.35
CA ALA A 144 -9.82 -3.10 -0.44
C ALA A 144 -10.00 -1.72 -1.08
N THR A 145 -9.69 -0.64 -0.36
CA THR A 145 -9.77 0.73 -0.89
C THR A 145 -8.75 0.97 -2.00
N TRP A 146 -7.54 0.43 -1.88
CA TRP A 146 -6.56 0.50 -2.97
C TRP A 146 -6.97 -0.32 -4.20
N VAL A 147 -7.50 -1.53 -4.01
CA VAL A 147 -8.01 -2.36 -5.12
C VAL A 147 -9.19 -1.68 -5.83
N ALA A 148 -10.07 -1.03 -5.06
CA ALA A 148 -11.17 -0.23 -5.61
C ALA A 148 -10.63 0.96 -6.42
N GLN A 149 -9.64 1.68 -5.89
CA GLN A 149 -8.95 2.76 -6.60
C GLN A 149 -8.34 2.27 -7.92
N PHE A 150 -7.68 1.11 -7.89
CA PHE A 150 -7.06 0.51 -9.06
C PHE A 150 -8.10 0.21 -10.14
N SER A 151 -9.20 -0.41 -9.75
CA SER A 151 -10.26 -0.81 -10.67
C SER A 151 -11.01 0.37 -11.30
N VAL A 152 -11.17 1.47 -10.57
CA VAL A 152 -11.94 2.65 -11.02
C VAL A 152 -11.09 3.63 -11.83
N ARG A 153 -9.82 3.83 -11.48
CA ARG A 153 -8.97 4.88 -12.08
C ARG A 153 -7.68 4.36 -12.68
N LEU A 154 -6.88 3.63 -11.90
CA LEU A 154 -5.50 3.30 -12.29
C LEU A 154 -5.43 2.29 -13.44
N LYS A 155 -6.47 1.47 -13.61
CA LYS A 155 -6.59 0.58 -14.78
C LYS A 155 -6.69 1.35 -16.10
N THR A 156 -7.31 2.54 -16.08
CA THR A 156 -7.59 3.33 -17.28
C THR A 156 -6.50 4.35 -17.55
N ASN A 157 -6.02 5.05 -16.52
CA ASN A 157 -4.97 6.05 -16.69
C ASN A 157 -4.10 6.17 -15.43
N VAL A 158 -2.79 6.08 -15.61
CA VAL A 158 -1.77 6.28 -14.55
C VAL A 158 -0.85 7.47 -14.82
N LEU A 159 -1.15 8.26 -15.85
CA LEU A 159 -0.35 9.40 -16.28
C LEU A 159 -0.87 10.70 -15.67
N ILE A 160 0.08 11.59 -15.40
CA ILE A 160 -0.16 12.98 -15.05
C ILE A 160 -0.77 13.71 -16.25
N ARG A 161 -1.65 14.69 -16.00
CA ARG A 161 -2.37 15.42 -17.05
C ARG A 161 -1.44 16.05 -18.09
N GLU A 162 -0.28 16.54 -17.67
CA GLU A 162 0.71 17.13 -18.56
C GLU A 162 1.20 16.13 -19.63
N ASP A 163 1.45 14.88 -19.25
CA ASP A 163 1.96 13.86 -20.17
C ASP A 163 0.88 13.40 -21.15
N THR A 164 -0.37 13.31 -20.71
CA THR A 164 -1.48 12.95 -21.60
C THR A 164 -1.79 14.07 -22.59
N ILE A 165 -1.93 15.32 -22.12
CA ILE A 165 -2.37 16.43 -22.97
C ILE A 165 -1.24 17.00 -23.83
N LYS A 166 -0.07 17.28 -23.25
CA LYS A 166 1.07 17.85 -24.00
C LYS A 166 1.90 16.76 -24.67
N GLY A 167 2.03 15.62 -24.01
CA GLY A 167 2.85 14.51 -24.46
C GLY A 167 2.12 13.48 -25.33
N GLY A 168 0.79 13.49 -25.40
CA GLY A 168 0.02 12.50 -26.18
C GLY A 168 0.25 11.05 -25.74
N TRP A 169 0.63 10.83 -24.49
CA TRP A 169 0.87 9.50 -23.93
C TRP A 169 -0.42 8.86 -23.45
N SER A 170 -0.57 7.56 -23.69
CA SER A 170 -1.68 6.74 -23.22
C SER A 170 -1.18 5.49 -22.50
N SER A 171 -1.82 5.14 -21.38
CA SER A 171 -1.56 3.94 -20.59
C SER A 171 -2.79 3.01 -20.53
N GLU A 172 -3.76 3.22 -21.42
CA GLU A 172 -5.06 2.57 -21.34
C GLU A 172 -4.95 1.05 -21.54
N GLY A 173 -5.43 0.28 -20.55
CA GLY A 173 -5.45 -1.18 -20.61
C GLY A 173 -4.11 -1.88 -20.38
N LEU A 174 -3.05 -1.13 -20.08
CA LEU A 174 -1.68 -1.65 -19.90
C LEU A 174 -1.17 -1.53 -18.46
N SER A 175 -2.06 -1.17 -17.53
CA SER A 175 -1.77 -1.09 -16.09
C SER A 175 -2.03 -2.42 -15.39
N PHE A 176 -1.08 -2.83 -14.56
CA PHE A 176 -1.10 -4.02 -13.73
C PHE A 176 -0.84 -3.65 -12.27
N LEU A 177 -1.37 -4.44 -11.34
CA LEU A 177 -0.93 -4.36 -9.94
C LEU A 177 0.49 -4.93 -9.88
N GLY A 178 1.41 -4.15 -9.32
CA GLY A 178 2.82 -4.54 -9.22
C GLY A 178 3.01 -5.69 -8.24
N HIS A 179 4.09 -6.44 -8.42
CA HIS A 179 4.33 -7.67 -7.65
C HIS A 179 4.44 -7.39 -6.13
N SER A 180 5.01 -6.24 -5.77
CA SER A 180 5.18 -5.76 -4.40
C SER A 180 3.87 -5.49 -3.64
N PHE A 181 2.74 -5.35 -4.35
CA PHE A 181 1.42 -5.25 -3.73
C PHE A 181 0.89 -6.61 -3.24
N CYS A 182 1.19 -7.70 -3.94
CA CYS A 182 0.70 -9.05 -3.60
C CYS A 182 1.68 -9.85 -2.74
N TYR A 183 2.96 -9.74 -3.04
CA TYR A 183 4.05 -10.41 -2.34
C TYR A 183 5.11 -9.35 -2.13
N GLY A 184 5.27 -8.84 -0.91
CA GLY A 184 6.30 -7.85 -0.62
C GLY A 184 7.69 -8.46 -0.82
N GLU A 185 8.18 -8.49 -2.06
CA GLU A 185 9.56 -8.79 -2.44
C GLU A 185 9.85 -8.24 -3.84
N GLN A 186 11.12 -7.83 -4.02
CA GLN A 186 11.71 -7.20 -5.19
C GLN A 186 12.00 -8.19 -6.32
#